data_AF-A0A2V8P2H0-F1
#
_entry.id   AF-A0A2V8P2H0-F1
#
_cell.length_a   1.000
_cell.length_b   1.000
_cell.length_c   1.000
_cell.angle_alpha   90.00
_cell.angle_beta   90.00
_cell.angle_gamma   90.00
#
_symmetry.space_group_name_H-M   'P 1'
#
loop_
_entity.id
_entity.type
_entity.pdbx_description
1 polymer ?
#
loop_
_entity_poly.entity_id
_entity_poly.type
_entity_poly.pdbx_seq_one_letter_code
_entity_poly.pdbx_strand_id
1 'polypeptide(L)'
;MKFGVDLNDARLTATPFFAASGGRWDFRVVNTSNNRSTTANNGGNTVASVLLGVPNSVDVRPLIFDYDYRWKSVAAFAQNDWKVRPNLALNLGLRYSLQLPRAEKHNNQGAFRADLAQSFPLTDTQRRTLAGNLG
;
A
#
# COMPACT_ATOMS: atom_id res chain seq x y z
N MET A 1 36.06 -10.18 23.33
CA MET A 1 34.83 -9.37 23.23
C MET A 1 34.82 -8.63 21.91
N LYS A 2 33.68 -8.61 21.23
CA LYS A 2 33.46 -7.95 19.94
C LYS A 2 32.27 -7.00 20.09
N PHE A 3 32.45 -5.74 19.71
CA PHE A 3 31.36 -4.76 19.71
C PHE A 3 31.33 -4.05 18.36
N GLY A 4 30.18 -3.45 18.04
CA GLY A 4 30.05 -2.64 16.84
C GLY A 4 28.74 -1.88 16.79
N VAL A 5 28.72 -0.89 15.90
CA VAL A 5 27.55 -0.06 15.61
C VAL A 5 27.30 -0.13 14.11
N ASP A 6 26.03 -0.15 13.76
CA ASP A 6 25.52 -0.20 12.41
C ASP A 6 24.57 1.00 12.22
N LEU A 7 24.81 1.76 11.16
CA LEU A 7 24.06 2.96 10.80
C LEU A 7 23.57 2.79 9.38
N ASN A 8 22.26 2.90 9.17
CA ASN A 8 21.66 2.75 7.86
C ASN A 8 20.81 3.97 7.50
N ASP A 9 21.00 4.48 6.29
CA ASP A 9 20.18 5.52 5.67
C ASP A 9 19.63 4.99 4.36
N ALA A 10 18.45 4.37 4.41
CA ALA A 10 17.78 3.85 3.23
C ALA A 10 16.94 4.96 2.59
N ARG A 11 17.07 5.11 1.27
CA ARG A 11 16.37 6.11 0.48
C ARG A 11 15.64 5.44 -0.67
N LEU A 12 14.42 5.88 -0.93
CA LEU A 12 13.63 5.43 -2.06
C LEU A 12 12.93 6.63 -2.68
N THR A 13 13.32 6.97 -3.91
CA THR A 13 12.60 7.91 -4.75
C THR A 13 11.71 7.12 -5.69
N ALA A 14 10.40 7.35 -5.62
CA ALA A 14 9.43 6.63 -6.42
C ALA A 14 8.36 7.56 -6.99
N THR A 15 8.09 7.40 -8.28
CA THR A 15 7.10 8.17 -9.03
C THR A 15 6.00 7.22 -9.52
N PRO A 16 4.89 7.05 -8.76
CA PRO A 16 3.87 6.08 -9.11
C PRO A 16 3.10 6.55 -10.36
N PHE A 17 3.32 5.88 -11.48
CA PHE A 17 2.59 6.11 -12.73
C PHE A 17 1.23 5.37 -12.79
N PHE A 18 0.88 4.61 -11.75
CA PHE A 18 -0.38 3.89 -11.71
C PHE A 18 -1.57 4.84 -11.81
N ALA A 19 -2.44 4.59 -12.81
CA ALA A 19 -3.60 5.41 -13.16
C ALA A 19 -3.28 6.88 -13.50
N ALA A 20 -2.01 7.17 -13.81
CA ALA A 20 -1.56 8.48 -14.25
C ALA A 20 -1.71 8.61 -15.78
N SER A 21 -1.94 9.84 -16.28
CA SER A 21 -2.24 10.14 -17.68
C SER A 21 -3.51 9.46 -18.20
N GLY A 22 -4.64 10.18 -18.23
CA GLY A 22 -5.92 9.68 -18.80
C GLY A 22 -6.69 8.67 -17.94
N GLY A 23 -6.12 8.19 -16.83
CA GLY A 23 -6.75 7.22 -15.93
C GLY A 23 -6.75 5.79 -16.48
N ARG A 24 -7.09 4.83 -15.62
CA ARG A 24 -7.27 3.43 -15.98
C ARG A 24 -8.77 3.10 -15.96
N TRP A 25 -9.25 2.58 -17.08
CA TRP A 25 -10.64 2.22 -17.28
C TRP A 25 -10.75 0.70 -17.35
N ASP A 26 -11.42 0.08 -16.38
CA ASP A 26 -11.60 -1.37 -16.30
C ASP A 26 -12.96 -1.77 -16.88
N PHE A 27 -12.94 -2.68 -17.85
CA PHE A 27 -14.15 -3.21 -18.49
C PHE A 27 -14.21 -4.72 -18.25
N ARG A 28 -15.30 -5.18 -17.64
CA ARG A 28 -15.51 -6.60 -17.30
C ARG A 28 -16.68 -7.17 -18.09
N VAL A 29 -16.68 -8.50 -18.23
CA VAL A 29 -17.72 -9.25 -18.94
C VAL A 29 -19.13 -9.08 -18.37
N VAL A 30 -19.26 -8.61 -17.12
CA VAL A 30 -20.53 -8.45 -16.38
C VAL A 30 -21.56 -7.59 -17.12
N ASN A 31 -21.12 -6.57 -17.86
CA ASN A 31 -22.03 -5.65 -18.54
C ASN A 31 -22.71 -6.27 -19.77
N THR A 32 -22.19 -7.38 -20.27
CA THR A 32 -22.71 -8.14 -21.42
C THR A 32 -23.01 -9.60 -21.08
N SER A 33 -22.93 -9.97 -19.80
CA SER A 33 -23.21 -11.33 -19.32
C SER A 33 -24.70 -11.48 -19.04
N ASN A 34 -25.28 -12.63 -19.43
CA ASN A 34 -26.67 -12.97 -19.17
C ASN A 34 -27.01 -13.10 -17.68
N ASN A 35 -26.02 -13.41 -16.83
CA ASN A 35 -26.22 -13.60 -15.38
C ASN A 35 -25.44 -12.59 -14.54
N ARG A 36 -25.02 -11.46 -15.12
CA ARG A 36 -24.17 -10.45 -14.45
C ARG A 36 -22.98 -11.07 -13.69
N SER A 37 -22.42 -12.15 -14.21
CA SER A 37 -21.26 -12.82 -13.61
C SER A 37 -20.00 -12.05 -13.96
N THR A 38 -19.03 -12.04 -13.04
CA THR A 38 -17.68 -11.50 -13.30
C THR A 38 -16.77 -12.52 -13.98
N THR A 39 -17.23 -13.76 -14.19
CA THR A 39 -16.46 -14.86 -14.77
C THR A 39 -16.85 -15.08 -16.23
N ALA A 40 -15.86 -15.14 -17.12
CA ALA A 40 -16.09 -15.32 -18.56
C ALA A 40 -16.81 -16.64 -18.92
N ASN A 41 -16.71 -17.67 -18.08
CA ASN A 41 -17.40 -18.95 -18.27
C ASN A 41 -18.94 -18.84 -18.26
N ASN A 42 -19.49 -17.76 -17.68
CA ASN A 42 -20.93 -17.52 -17.61
C ASN A 42 -21.42 -16.58 -18.74
N GLY A 43 -20.61 -16.41 -19.78
CA GLY A 43 -20.90 -15.52 -20.91
C GLY A 43 -20.52 -14.06 -20.65
N GLY A 44 -20.77 -13.22 -21.66
CA GLY A 44 -20.31 -11.84 -21.71
C GLY A 44 -18.96 -11.70 -22.42
N ASN A 45 -18.67 -10.48 -22.88
CA ASN A 45 -17.51 -10.16 -23.68
C ASN A 45 -16.93 -8.80 -23.24
N THR A 46 -15.64 -8.78 -22.90
CA THR A 46 -14.97 -7.56 -22.43
C THR A 46 -14.90 -6.50 -23.51
N VAL A 47 -14.63 -6.88 -24.77
CA VAL A 47 -14.63 -5.97 -25.92
C VAL A 47 -16.03 -5.40 -26.14
N ALA A 48 -17.08 -6.22 -26.15
CA ALA A 48 -18.45 -5.71 -26.24
C ALA A 48 -18.80 -4.75 -25.09
N SER A 49 -18.29 -5.01 -23.89
CA SER A 49 -18.45 -4.13 -22.72
C SER A 49 -17.70 -2.80 -22.88
N VAL A 50 -16.57 -2.78 -23.59
CA VAL A 50 -15.88 -1.55 -24.01
C VAL A 50 -16.72 -0.79 -25.03
N LEU A 51 -17.31 -1.45 -26.02
CA LEU A 51 -18.16 -0.79 -27.03
C LEU A 51 -19.41 -0.15 -26.41
N LEU A 52 -19.96 -0.72 -25.33
CA LEU A 52 -21.04 -0.11 -24.57
C LEU A 52 -20.59 1.17 -23.83
N GLY A 53 -19.29 1.37 -23.63
CA GLY A 53 -18.75 2.54 -22.94
C GLY A 53 -19.05 2.58 -21.44
N VAL A 54 -19.44 1.46 -20.83
CA VAL A 54 -19.75 1.38 -19.40
C VAL A 54 -18.58 0.71 -18.67
N PRO A 55 -17.68 1.46 -18.02
CA PRO A 55 -16.61 0.89 -17.21
C PRO A 55 -17.14 0.35 -15.88
N ASN A 56 -16.49 -0.67 -15.33
CA ASN A 56 -16.82 -1.24 -14.02
C ASN A 56 -16.00 -0.60 -12.89
N SER A 57 -14.80 -0.11 -13.20
CA SER A 57 -13.98 0.69 -12.29
C SER A 57 -13.20 1.72 -13.09
N VAL A 58 -13.02 2.90 -12.51
CA VAL A 58 -12.23 3.97 -13.10
C VAL A 58 -11.29 4.49 -12.03
N ASP A 59 -10.00 4.24 -12.23
CA ASP A 59 -8.96 4.79 -11.38
C ASP A 59 -8.38 6.02 -12.08
N VAL A 60 -8.47 7.19 -11.45
CA VAL A 60 -7.88 8.42 -11.98
C VAL A 60 -6.94 9.01 -10.94
N ARG A 61 -5.71 9.29 -11.37
CA ARG A 61 -4.75 10.04 -10.56
C ARG A 61 -4.66 11.48 -11.09
N PRO A 62 -5.18 12.46 -10.34
CA PRO A 62 -5.21 13.85 -10.81
C PRO A 62 -3.84 14.53 -10.79
N LEU A 63 -2.91 14.08 -9.94
CA LEU A 63 -1.56 14.62 -9.85
C LEU A 63 -0.51 13.51 -9.73
N ILE A 64 0.59 13.68 -10.47
CA ILE A 64 1.79 12.86 -10.33
C ILE A 64 2.73 13.61 -9.40
N PHE A 65 3.14 12.95 -8.32
CA PHE A 65 4.13 13.48 -7.39
C PHE A 65 5.25 12.49 -7.23
N ASP A 66 6.45 13.02 -7.04
CA ASP A 66 7.63 12.26 -6.70
C ASP A 66 7.64 12.08 -5.17
N TYR A 67 7.66 10.83 -4.72
CA TYR A 67 7.77 10.52 -3.30
C TYR A 67 9.22 10.18 -2.96
N ASP A 68 9.81 10.97 -2.08
CA ASP A 68 11.17 10.76 -1.57
C ASP A 68 11.11 10.19 -0.15
N TYR A 69 11.01 8.87 -0.04
CA TYR A 69 10.98 8.19 1.25
C TYR A 69 12.38 7.97 1.82
N ARG A 70 12.50 8.18 3.13
CA ARG A 70 13.72 8.00 3.91
C ARG A 70 13.42 7.15 5.13
N TRP A 71 14.28 6.16 5.37
CA TRP A 71 14.31 5.38 6.60
C TRP A 71 15.70 5.44 7.17
N LYS A 72 15.76 5.63 8.49
CA LYS A 72 17.01 5.60 9.23
C LYS A 72 16.91 4.50 10.26
N SER A 73 17.97 3.74 10.42
CA SER A 73 18.10 2.82 11.55
C SER A 73 19.49 2.89 12.13
N VAL A 74 19.55 2.64 13.43
CA VAL A 74 20.80 2.49 14.16
C VAL A 74 20.72 1.22 14.97
N ALA A 75 21.80 0.45 14.99
CA ALA A 75 21.90 -0.69 15.85
C ALA A 75 23.28 -0.77 16.48
N ALA A 76 23.34 -1.25 17.72
CA ALA A 76 24.57 -1.51 18.43
C ALA A 76 24.57 -2.97 18.89
N PHE A 77 25.73 -3.60 18.86
CA PHE A 77 25.90 -4.97 19.35
C PHE A 77 27.15 -5.11 20.19
N ALA A 78 27.06 -6.01 21.17
CA ALA A 78 28.18 -6.45 21.98
C ALA A 78 28.10 -7.97 22.12
N GLN A 79 29.23 -8.65 21.94
CA GLN A 79 29.38 -10.10 21.99
C GLN A 79 30.61 -10.46 22.80
N ASN A 80 30.49 -11.51 23.60
CA ASN A 80 31.56 -12.04 24.41
C ASN A 80 31.61 -13.56 24.32
N ASP A 81 32.83 -14.09 24.28
CA ASP A 81 33.15 -15.51 24.38
C ASP A 81 33.81 -15.72 25.74
N TRP A 82 33.07 -16.31 26.68
CA TRP A 82 33.57 -16.56 28.01
C TRP A 82 33.83 -18.05 28.22
N LYS A 83 35.07 -18.41 28.52
CA LYS A 83 35.47 -19.79 28.83
C LYS A 83 35.34 -20.03 30.33
N VAL A 84 34.26 -20.70 30.74
CA VAL A 84 33.94 -20.99 32.15
C VAL A 84 34.74 -22.20 32.66
N ARG A 85 34.98 -23.19 31.80
CA ARG A 85 35.82 -24.37 32.05
C ARG A 85 36.64 -24.72 30.79
N PRO A 86 37.72 -25.51 30.87
CA PRO A 86 38.53 -25.87 29.70
C PRO A 86 37.73 -26.51 28.56
N ASN A 87 36.61 -27.16 28.90
CA ASN A 87 35.66 -27.81 28.00
C ASN A 87 34.30 -27.09 27.86
N LEU A 88 34.13 -25.90 28.45
CA LEU A 88 32.87 -25.14 28.37
C LEU A 88 33.14 -23.67 28.05
N ALA A 89 32.74 -23.26 26.85
CA ALA A 89 32.70 -21.87 26.42
C ALA A 89 31.25 -21.43 26.26
N LEU A 90 30.95 -20.22 26.73
CA LEU A 90 29.65 -19.57 26.64
C LEU A 90 29.80 -18.36 25.71
N ASN A 91 29.04 -18.34 24.61
CA ASN A 91 28.96 -17.18 23.73
C ASN A 91 27.70 -16.39 24.09
N LEU A 92 27.89 -15.16 24.57
CA LEU A 92 26.82 -14.25 24.96
C LEU A 92 26.85 -13.02 24.05
N GLY A 93 25.71 -12.69 23.46
CA GLY A 93 25.56 -11.53 22.59
C GLY A 93 24.28 -10.76 22.86
N LEU A 94 24.37 -9.43 22.84
CA LEU A 94 23.23 -8.51 22.88
C LEU A 94 23.28 -7.60 21.66
N ARG A 95 22.13 -7.37 21.03
CA ARG A 95 21.96 -6.36 19.97
C ARG A 95 20.74 -5.50 20.29
N TYR A 96 20.94 -4.19 20.25
CA TYR A 96 19.87 -3.21 20.30
C TYR A 96 19.72 -2.57 18.93
N SER A 97 18.51 -2.57 18.38
CA SER A 97 18.20 -1.96 17.08
C SER A 97 17.05 -0.98 17.22
N LEU A 98 17.26 0.24 16.76
CA LEU A 98 16.28 1.29 16.68
C LEU A 98 16.02 1.62 15.20
N GLN A 99 14.78 1.44 14.78
CA GLN A 99 14.33 1.81 13.44
C GLN A 99 13.42 3.04 13.55
N LEU A 100 13.80 4.12 12.88
CA LEU A 100 12.99 5.34 12.83
C LEU A 100 11.85 5.16 11.83
N PRO A 101 10.68 5.78 12.10
CA PRO A 101 9.56 5.75 11.18
C PRO A 101 9.94 6.38 9.83
N ARG A 102 9.24 5.95 8.78
CA ARG A 102 9.39 6.50 7.44
C ARG A 102 9.05 7.98 7.43
N ALA A 103 9.95 8.80 6.88
CA ALA A 103 9.69 10.20 6.60
C ALA A 103 9.77 10.45 5.09
N GLU A 104 8.93 11.34 4.58
CA GLU A 104 9.00 11.82 3.20
C GLU A 104 9.64 13.22 3.19
N LYS A 105 10.60 13.43 2.29
CA LYS A 105 11.45 14.63 2.28
C LYS A 105 10.66 15.94 2.08
N HIS A 106 9.60 15.91 1.30
CA HIS A 106 8.77 17.05 0.93
C HIS A 106 7.45 17.13 1.74
N ASN A 107 7.30 16.29 2.78
CA ASN A 107 6.08 16.13 3.56
C ASN A 107 4.82 15.79 2.71
N ASN A 108 5.00 15.10 1.59
CA ASN A 108 3.93 14.65 0.70
C ASN A 108 3.24 13.36 1.21
N GLN A 109 3.59 12.89 2.41
CA GLN A 109 3.02 11.66 2.97
C GLN A 109 1.64 11.94 3.56
N GLY A 110 0.60 11.47 2.88
CA GLY A 110 -0.75 11.48 3.42
C GLY A 110 -0.86 10.56 4.64
N ALA A 111 -1.57 11.02 5.67
CA ALA A 111 -2.00 10.22 6.80
C ALA A 111 -3.52 10.29 6.90
N PHE A 112 -4.17 9.15 7.15
CA PHE A 112 -5.59 9.16 7.47
C PHE A 112 -5.79 9.80 8.84
N ARG A 113 -6.63 10.83 8.89
CA ARG A 113 -6.93 11.63 10.08
C ARG A 113 -8.42 11.49 10.40
N ALA A 114 -8.74 10.49 11.21
CA ALA A 114 -10.12 10.19 11.60
C ALA A 114 -10.79 11.36 12.33
N ASP A 115 -9.99 12.21 12.99
CA ASP A 115 -10.42 13.43 13.66
C ASP A 115 -10.95 14.52 12.71
N LEU A 116 -10.54 14.47 11.43
CA LEU A 116 -10.98 15.41 10.39
C LEU A 116 -12.10 14.81 9.51
N ALA A 117 -12.68 13.67 9.89
CA ALA A 117 -13.73 13.04 9.11
C ALA A 117 -15.00 13.91 9.08
N GLN A 118 -15.53 14.12 7.88
CA GLN A 118 -16.78 14.87 7.67
C GLN A 118 -17.88 13.92 7.19
N SER A 119 -19.09 14.10 7.74
CA SER A 119 -20.28 13.42 7.25
C SER A 119 -20.83 14.16 6.05
N PHE A 120 -20.90 13.49 4.90
CA PHE A 120 -21.54 14.02 3.71
C PHE A 120 -22.96 13.44 3.59
N PRO A 121 -24.00 14.29 3.54
CA PRO A 121 -25.36 13.80 3.33
C PRO A 121 -25.47 13.23 1.91
N LEU A 122 -25.89 11.97 1.83
CA LEU A 122 -26.20 11.33 0.55
C LEU A 122 -27.48 11.94 -0.05
N THR A 123 -27.47 12.22 -1.35
CA THR A 123 -28.66 12.67 -2.08
C THR A 123 -29.75 11.58 -2.05
N ASP A 124 -31.01 11.94 -2.26
CA ASP A 124 -32.12 10.98 -2.29
C ASP A 124 -31.89 9.87 -3.32
N THR A 125 -31.35 10.23 -4.49
CA THR A 125 -30.98 9.28 -5.54
C THR A 125 -29.89 8.32 -5.07
N GLN A 126 -28.83 8.83 -4.43
CA GLN A 126 -27.74 7.98 -3.90
C GLN A 126 -28.24 7.04 -2.80
N ARG A 127 -29.07 7.54 -1.86
CA ARG A 127 -29.70 6.73 -0.81
C ARG A 127 -30.56 5.62 -1.39
N ARG A 128 -31.40 5.93 -2.39
CA ARG A 128 -32.29 4.95 -3.03
C ARG A 128 -31.52 3.87 -3.78
N THR A 129 -30.42 4.23 -4.44
CA THR A 129 -29.55 3.26 -5.15
C THR A 129 -28.80 2.35 -4.17
N LEU A 130 -28.30 2.87 -3.05
CA LEU A 130 -27.66 2.06 -2.00
C LEU A 130 -28.67 1.12 -1.32
N ALA A 131 -29.87 1.62 -1.00
CA ALA A 131 -30.93 0.81 -0.41
C ALA A 131 -31.46 -0.28 -1.36
N GLY A 132 -31.49 -0.01 -2.67
CA GLY A 132 -31.93 -0.98 -3.69
C GLY A 132 -30.93 -2.09 -4.00
N ASN A 133 -29.65 -1.94 -3.63
CA ASN A 133 -28.61 -2.96 -3.82
C ASN A 133 -28.39 -3.86 -2.57
N LEU A 134 -29.17 -3.65 -1.50
CA LEU A 134 -29.16 -4.47 -0.28
C LEU A 134 -30.28 -5.55 -0.28
N GLY A 135 -30.88 -5.83 -1.44
CA GLY A 135 -31.88 -6.87 -1.64
C GLY A 135 -31.34 -8.02 -2.49
#